data_AF-A0A815BYD2-F1
#
_entry.id   AF-A0A815BYD2-F1
#
_cell.length_a   1.000
_cell.length_b   1.000
_cell.length_c   1.000
_cell.angle_alpha   90.00
_cell.angle_beta   90.00
_cell.angle_gamma   90.00
#
_symmetry.space_group_name_H-M   'P 1'
#
loop_
_entity.id
_entity.type
_entity.pdbx_description
1 polymer ?
#
loop_
_entity_poly.entity_id
_entity_poly.type
_entity_poly.pdbx_seq_one_letter_code
_entity_poly.pdbx_strand_id
1 'polypeptide(L)'
;MNWSLIILGLVALSSVAIAENSYLIIAPKLLKVGFDNQLSVFIAAASQPVEVKYELIIGQQRVSGSTTVKAGETRNATITLPMEFPVGAAELIFTATGGIRFEDKRDVIVY
;
A
#
# COMPACT_ATOMS: atom_id res chain seq x y z
N MET A 1 -5.65 -61.72 19.36
CA MET A 1 -6.56 -60.55 19.35
C MET A 1 -5.81 -59.44 18.64
N ASN A 2 -6.11 -59.21 17.35
CA ASN A 2 -5.43 -58.22 16.52
C ASN A 2 -6.10 -56.86 16.71
N TRP A 3 -5.33 -55.84 17.09
CA TRP A 3 -5.76 -54.45 17.03
C TRP A 3 -4.85 -53.74 16.03
N SER A 4 -5.38 -53.49 14.84
CA SER A 4 -4.71 -52.74 13.78
C SER A 4 -4.63 -51.27 14.17
N LEU A 5 -3.41 -50.72 14.17
CA LEU A 5 -3.17 -49.29 14.34
C LEU A 5 -3.42 -48.60 12.99
N ILE A 6 -4.40 -47.71 12.90
CA ILE A 6 -4.63 -46.87 11.73
C ILE A 6 -3.73 -45.63 11.87
N ILE A 7 -2.81 -45.45 10.93
CA ILE A 7 -1.97 -44.24 10.83
C ILE A 7 -2.83 -43.12 10.22
N LEU A 8 -3.08 -42.06 10.99
CA LEU A 8 -3.61 -40.80 10.47
C LEU A 8 -2.43 -39.98 9.94
N GLY A 9 -2.15 -40.14 8.65
CA GLY A 9 -1.26 -39.23 7.93
C GLY A 9 -1.93 -37.87 7.78
N LEU A 10 -1.43 -36.87 8.51
CA LEU A 10 -1.78 -35.48 8.26
C LEU A 10 -1.14 -35.05 6.94
N VAL A 11 -1.89 -35.14 5.85
CA VAL A 11 -1.50 -34.56 4.57
C VAL A 11 -1.90 -33.09 4.60
N ALA A 12 -0.95 -32.20 4.86
CA ALA A 12 -1.12 -30.77 4.62
C ALA A 12 -1.03 -30.50 3.10
N LEU A 13 -2.08 -30.86 2.36
CA LEU A 13 -2.28 -30.40 1.00
C LEU A 13 -2.96 -29.04 1.05
N SER A 14 -2.15 -27.99 0.94
CA SER A 14 -2.31 -26.97 -0.10
C SER A 14 -1.40 -25.81 0.26
N SER A 15 -0.25 -25.75 -0.40
CA SER A 15 0.44 -24.51 -0.70
C SER A 15 -0.55 -23.61 -1.45
N VAL A 16 -1.37 -22.88 -0.72
CA VAL A 16 -1.98 -21.66 -1.24
C VAL A 16 -0.77 -20.81 -1.57
N ALA A 17 -0.45 -20.67 -2.86
CA ALA A 17 0.43 -19.64 -3.34
C ALA A 17 -0.26 -18.33 -2.96
N ILE A 18 -0.03 -17.87 -1.73
CA ILE A 18 -0.27 -16.50 -1.33
C ILE A 18 0.44 -15.71 -2.41
N ALA A 19 -0.30 -14.92 -3.19
CA ALA A 19 0.28 -14.14 -4.28
C ALA A 19 1.34 -13.21 -3.67
N GLU A 20 2.59 -13.68 -3.68
CA GLU A 20 3.71 -13.03 -3.03
C GLU A 20 3.80 -11.63 -3.66
N ASN A 21 3.73 -10.59 -2.83
CA ASN A 21 3.77 -9.18 -3.23
C ASN A 21 2.48 -8.59 -3.84
N SER A 22 1.30 -9.07 -3.46
CA SER A 22 0.05 -8.39 -3.85
C SER A 22 -0.26 -7.20 -2.93
N TYR A 23 -0.55 -6.04 -3.54
CA TYR A 23 -0.95 -4.81 -2.86
C TYR A 23 -2.08 -4.10 -3.61
N LEU A 24 -2.80 -3.23 -2.90
CA LEU A 24 -3.83 -2.38 -3.46
C LEU A 24 -3.65 -0.96 -2.93
N ILE A 25 -3.59 0.02 -3.83
CA ILE A 25 -3.52 1.44 -3.49
C ILE A 25 -4.75 2.13 -4.08
N ILE A 26 -5.50 2.80 -3.21
CA ILE A 26 -6.63 3.65 -3.57
C ILE A 26 -6.22 5.09 -3.28
N ALA A 27 -6.19 5.91 -4.32
CA ALA A 27 -5.83 7.31 -4.26
C ALA A 27 -6.80 8.11 -5.13
N PRO A 28 -7.23 9.31 -4.71
CA PRO A 28 -8.12 10.15 -5.50
C PRO A 28 -7.35 10.70 -6.71
N LYS A 29 -8.05 10.82 -7.84
CA LYS A 29 -7.50 11.44 -9.06
C LYS A 29 -7.38 12.96 -8.93
N LEU A 30 -8.21 13.56 -8.06
CA LEU A 30 -8.26 14.99 -7.79
C LEU A 30 -7.86 15.22 -6.32
N LEU A 31 -6.88 16.07 -6.07
CA LEU A 31 -6.45 16.46 -4.72
C LEU A 31 -6.70 17.95 -4.50
N LYS A 32 -7.24 18.29 -3.34
CA LYS A 32 -7.64 19.67 -3.03
C LYS A 32 -6.63 20.36 -2.11
N VAL A 33 -6.23 21.57 -2.46
CA VAL A 33 -5.37 22.42 -1.61
C VAL A 33 -6.11 22.93 -0.38
N GLY A 34 -5.42 23.02 0.75
CA GLY A 34 -6.00 23.43 2.04
C GLY A 34 -6.87 22.36 2.71
N PHE A 35 -6.91 21.14 2.17
CA PHE A 35 -7.67 20.01 2.71
C PHE A 35 -6.79 18.77 2.89
N ASP A 36 -7.24 17.91 3.79
CA ASP A 36 -6.71 16.58 3.96
C ASP A 36 -7.22 15.67 2.84
N ASN A 37 -6.29 15.13 2.05
CA ASN A 37 -6.61 14.18 0.98
C ASN A 37 -6.26 12.77 1.46
N GLN A 38 -7.26 11.89 1.49
CA GLN A 38 -7.10 10.55 2.03
C GLN A 38 -6.66 9.55 0.95
N LEU A 39 -5.69 8.72 1.31
CA LEU A 39 -5.14 7.61 0.53
C LEU A 39 -5.35 6.32 1.34
N SER A 40 -5.57 5.19 0.67
CA SER A 40 -5.65 3.90 1.34
C SER A 40 -4.67 2.92 0.72
N VAL A 41 -3.95 2.21 1.56
CA VAL A 41 -2.98 1.19 1.15
C VAL A 41 -3.33 -0.11 1.86
N PHE A 42 -3.41 -1.18 1.09
CA PHE A 42 -3.62 -2.54 1.57
C PHE A 42 -2.50 -3.44 1.07
N ILE A 43 -1.92 -4.21 1.99
CA ILE A 43 -0.90 -5.22 1.67
C ILE A 43 -1.52 -6.59 1.92
N ALA A 44 -1.68 -7.40 0.88
CA ALA A 44 -2.30 -8.72 1.02
C ALA A 44 -1.41 -9.67 1.82
N ALA A 45 -0.12 -9.69 1.52
CA ALA A 45 0.86 -10.57 2.14
C ALA A 45 2.27 -9.97 2.15
N ALA A 46 2.93 -10.07 3.29
CA ALA A 46 4.33 -9.67 3.50
C ALA A 46 4.91 -10.42 4.71
N SER A 47 6.20 -10.74 4.67
CA SER A 47 6.90 -11.45 5.76
C SER A 47 7.17 -10.57 6.99
N GLN A 48 7.12 -9.25 6.81
CA GLN A 48 7.31 -8.22 7.82
C GLN A 48 6.48 -6.98 7.45
N PRO A 49 6.27 -6.02 8.36
CA PRO A 49 5.61 -4.77 8.03
C PRO A 49 6.25 -4.05 6.84
N VAL A 50 5.42 -3.34 6.08
CA VAL A 50 5.81 -2.62 4.88
C VAL A 50 5.72 -1.13 5.15
N GLU A 51 6.83 -0.42 4.97
CA GLU A 51 6.83 1.04 5.01
C GLU A 51 6.50 1.55 3.60
N VAL A 52 5.42 2.33 3.48
CA VAL A 52 4.95 2.91 2.23
C VAL A 52 5.09 4.42 2.33
N LYS A 53 6.01 4.96 1.54
CA LYS A 53 6.19 6.40 1.34
C LYS A 53 5.34 6.85 0.18
N TYR A 54 4.76 8.03 0.28
CA TYR A 54 4.03 8.67 -0.80
C TYR A 54 4.54 10.09 -1.00
N GLU A 55 4.74 10.49 -2.25
CA GLU A 55 5.24 11.81 -2.63
C GLU A 55 4.39 12.37 -3.77
N LEU A 56 3.86 13.57 -3.58
CA LEU A 56 3.18 14.35 -4.62
C LEU A 56 4.12 15.42 -5.15
N ILE A 57 4.30 15.46 -6.46
CA ILE A 57 5.22 16.37 -7.14
C ILE A 57 4.45 17.21 -8.16
N ILE A 58 4.61 18.54 -8.09
CA ILE A 58 4.14 19.48 -9.10
C ILE A 58 5.22 20.52 -9.39
N GLY A 59 5.78 20.48 -10.60
CA GLY A 59 6.95 21.29 -10.95
C GLY A 59 8.14 21.01 -10.03
N GLN A 60 8.56 22.03 -9.26
CA GLN A 60 9.66 21.90 -8.29
C GLN A 60 9.17 21.64 -6.85
N GLN A 61 7.87 21.76 -6.60
CA GLN A 61 7.27 21.60 -5.27
C GLN A 61 6.93 20.13 -5.00
N ARG A 62 7.12 19.71 -3.75
CA ARG A 62 6.90 18.34 -3.32
C ARG A 62 6.32 18.28 -1.91
N VAL A 63 5.35 17.39 -1.71
CA VAL A 63 4.80 17.05 -0.39
C VAL A 63 4.89 15.54 -0.23
N SER A 64 5.40 15.08 0.90
CA SER A 64 5.56 13.66 1.17
C SER A 64 5.00 13.24 2.51
N GLY A 65 4.73 11.95 2.64
CA GLY A 65 4.39 11.31 3.89
C GLY A 65 4.72 9.82 3.84
N SER A 66 4.45 9.13 4.93
CA SER A 66 4.71 7.71 5.04
C SER A 66 3.74 7.03 6.00
N THR A 67 3.45 5.75 5.75
CA THR A 67 2.68 4.90 6.65
C THR A 67 3.28 3.50 6.71
N THR A 68 3.10 2.81 7.83
CA THR A 68 3.50 1.41 7.98
C THR A 68 2.26 0.51 7.93
N VAL A 69 2.29 -0.48 7.03
CA VAL A 69 1.17 -1.38 6.77
C VAL A 69 1.57 -2.81 7.08
N LYS A 70 0.75 -3.50 7.87
CA LYS A 70 0.91 -4.95 8.12
C LYS A 70 0.12 -5.74 7.07
N ALA A 71 0.57 -6.96 6.80
CA ALA A 71 -0.14 -7.87 5.92
C ALA A 71 -1.58 -8.12 6.41
N GLY A 72 -2.54 -8.10 5.49
CA GLY A 72 -3.96 -8.26 5.77
C GLY A 72 -4.66 -7.00 6.31
N GLU A 73 -3.94 -5.89 6.51
CA GLU A 73 -4.53 -4.63 7.00
C GLU A 73 -4.64 -3.59 5.88
N THR A 74 -5.75 -2.84 5.89
CA THR A 74 -5.87 -1.57 5.16
C THR A 74 -5.49 -0.43 6.08
N ARG A 75 -4.57 0.42 5.63
CA ARG A 75 -4.17 1.65 6.34
C ARG A 75 -4.55 2.86 5.51
N ASN A 76 -5.20 3.80 6.17
CA ASN A 76 -5.45 5.12 5.61
C ASN A 76 -4.25 6.02 5.92
N ALA A 77 -3.85 6.80 4.93
CA ALA A 77 -2.84 7.83 5.03
C ALA A 77 -3.45 9.15 4.54
N THR A 78 -2.92 10.26 5.04
CA THR A 78 -3.40 11.60 4.67
C THR A 78 -2.25 12.39 4.08
N ILE A 79 -2.52 13.07 2.97
CA ILE A 79 -1.66 14.11 2.42
C ILE A 79 -2.38 15.46 2.54
N THR A 80 -1.83 16.32 3.39
CA THR A 80 -2.33 17.69 3.57
C THR A 80 -1.58 18.62 2.64
N LEU A 81 -2.30 19.24 1.71
CA LEU A 81 -1.72 20.20 0.77
C LEU A 81 -1.88 21.61 1.35
N PRO A 82 -0.81 22.41 1.50
CA PRO A 82 -0.96 23.79 1.94
C PRO A 82 -1.77 24.61 0.92
N MET A 83 -2.44 25.68 1.36
CA MET A 83 -3.26 26.52 0.47
C MET A 83 -2.47 27.15 -0.68
N GLU A 84 -1.16 27.36 -0.49
CA GLU A 84 -0.25 27.93 -1.50
C GLU A 84 0.40 26.86 -2.39
N PHE A 85 0.02 25.57 -2.24
CA PHE A 85 0.58 24.51 -3.08
C PHE A 85 0.15 24.71 -4.54
N PRO A 86 1.04 24.49 -5.53
CA PRO A 86 0.68 24.70 -6.92
C PRO A 86 -0.50 23.82 -7.35
N VAL A 87 -1.34 24.36 -8.22
CA VAL A 87 -2.48 23.67 -8.82
C VAL A 87 -2.15 23.24 -10.26
N GLY A 88 -2.71 22.13 -10.72
CA GLY A 88 -2.50 21.59 -12.06
C GLY A 88 -2.15 20.10 -12.07
N ALA A 89 -1.58 19.65 -13.18
CA ALA A 89 -1.13 18.26 -13.33
C ALA A 89 0.05 17.97 -12.40
N ALA A 90 -0.02 16.85 -11.70
CA ALA A 90 0.97 16.41 -10.74
C ALA A 90 1.21 14.90 -10.84
N GLU A 91 2.34 14.43 -10.31
CA GLU A 91 2.67 13.00 -10.19
C GLU A 91 2.60 12.61 -8.72
N LEU A 92 1.83 11.57 -8.39
CA LEU A 92 1.77 10.95 -7.08
C LEU A 92 2.51 9.61 -7.14
N ILE A 93 3.60 9.49 -6.39
CA ILE A 93 4.48 8.33 -6.37
C ILE A 93 4.33 7.63 -5.03
N PHE A 94 4.14 6.32 -5.05
CA PHE A 94 4.17 5.45 -3.88
C PHE A 94 5.39 4.55 -3.96
N THR A 95 6.21 4.53 -2.91
CA THR A 95 7.39 3.66 -2.81
C THR A 95 7.29 2.83 -1.55
N ALA A 96 7.31 1.51 -1.68
CA ALA A 96 7.29 0.58 -0.56
C ALA A 96 8.63 -0.11 -0.32
N THR A 97 8.96 -0.29 0.96
CA THR A 97 10.13 -1.04 1.42
C THR A 97 9.78 -1.93 2.61
N GLY A 98 10.69 -2.83 3.01
CA GLY A 98 10.47 -3.78 4.09
C GLY A 98 10.01 -5.15 3.56
N GLY A 99 8.81 -5.58 3.93
CA GLY A 99 8.31 -6.93 3.63
C GLY A 99 7.94 -7.18 2.17
N ILE A 100 7.67 -6.13 1.42
CA ILE A 100 7.58 -6.13 -0.04
C ILE A 100 8.24 -4.85 -0.57
N ARG A 101 8.60 -4.82 -1.86
CA ARG A 101 9.13 -3.63 -2.52
C ARG A 101 8.34 -3.35 -3.80
N PHE A 102 7.86 -2.13 -3.94
CA PHE A 102 7.19 -1.67 -5.16
C PHE A 102 7.35 -0.17 -5.35
N GLU A 103 7.12 0.28 -6.58
CA GLU A 103 6.92 1.67 -6.96
C GLU A 103 5.66 1.77 -7.83
N ASP A 104 4.71 2.65 -7.46
CA ASP A 104 3.48 2.92 -8.22
C ASP A 104 3.40 4.44 -8.48
N LYS A 105 3.28 4.83 -9.74
CA LYS A 105 3.19 6.24 -10.17
C LYS A 105 1.83 6.52 -10.76
N ARG A 106 1.24 7.65 -10.38
CA ARG A 106 -0.07 8.08 -10.84
C ARG A 106 -0.08 9.53 -11.23
N ASP A 107 -0.57 9.82 -12.43
CA ASP A 107 -0.94 11.18 -12.79
C ASP A 107 -2.17 11.59 -11.98
N VAL A 108 -2.15 12.77 -11.40
CA VAL A 108 -3.26 13.35 -10.64
C VAL A 108 -3.41 14.84 -10.96
N ILE A 109 -4.51 15.44 -10.51
CA ILE A 109 -4.76 16.87 -10.67
C ILE A 109 -4.91 17.49 -9.28
N VAL A 110 -4.14 18.54 -9.01
CA VAL A 110 -4.29 19.38 -7.81
C VAL A 110 -5.15 20.60 -8.15
N TYR A 111 -6.12 20.91 -7.29
CA TYR A 111 -7.07 22.03 -7.48
C TYR A 111 -7.41 22.77 -6.19
#